data_AF-A0A2M7WC53-F1
#
_entry.id   AF-A0A2M7WC53-F1
#
_cell.length_a   1.000
_cell.length_b   1.000
_cell.length_c   1.000
_cell.angle_alpha   90.00
_cell.angle_beta   90.00
_cell.angle_gamma   90.00
#
_symmetry.space_group_name_H-M   'P 1'
#
loop_
_entity.id
_entity.type
_entity.pdbx_description
1 polymer ?
#
loop_
_entity_poly.entity_id
_entity_poly.type
_entity_poly.pdbx_seq_one_letter_code
_entity_poly.pdbx_strand_id
1 'polypeptide(L)'
;MNSFLFFKATPPGEGASPGQLEAGNYKKQHRRFQGLDISIENPKGSVRSGVDRDGHAWRTKMTHAYGYIRGSLGVDGDHVDCYLGPEAEAPIAYIVHQRKAGKWDRYDEDKVMLGFGSEEEAKRAYLDHYDDPRFLGPITAMPMDEFKEKVLSTRERPRMIKAAVGFFRGKGREAGERTYKVSSRS
;
A
#
# COMPACT_ATOMS: atom_id res chain seq x y z
N MET A 1 12.05 -5.82 -22.64
CA MET A 1 11.09 -4.87 -23.25
C MET A 1 10.40 -4.12 -22.13
N ASN A 2 10.68 -2.81 -22.07
CA ASN A 2 10.58 -1.94 -20.90
C ASN A 2 9.19 -1.93 -20.25
N SER A 3 9.11 -2.34 -18.98
CA SER A 3 7.96 -2.07 -18.09
C SER A 3 7.93 -0.61 -17.59
N PHE A 4 8.90 0.21 -18.01
CA PHE A 4 9.32 1.44 -17.33
C PHE A 4 8.53 2.71 -17.68
N LEU A 5 7.51 2.68 -18.54
CA LEU A 5 6.94 3.90 -19.13
C LEU A 5 5.41 4.05 -19.12
N PHE A 6 4.64 3.10 -18.58
CA PHE A 6 3.21 3.05 -18.92
C PHE A 6 2.21 3.49 -17.85
N PHE A 7 2.68 4.08 -16.73
CA PHE A 7 1.79 4.64 -15.68
C PHE A 7 2.35 5.90 -15.00
N LYS A 8 3.33 6.59 -15.60
CA LYS A 8 3.84 7.84 -15.01
C LYS A 8 2.81 8.94 -15.22
N ALA A 9 1.96 9.08 -14.22
CA ALA A 9 0.95 10.10 -14.22
C ALA A 9 1.56 11.49 -14.15
N THR A 10 0.94 12.43 -14.83
CA THR A 10 1.26 13.83 -14.68
C THR A 10 0.73 14.29 -13.31
N PRO A 11 1.59 14.77 -12.40
CA PRO A 11 1.15 15.41 -11.17
C PRO A 11 0.39 16.70 -11.50
N PRO A 12 -0.50 17.15 -10.62
CA PRO A 12 -1.21 18.41 -10.78
C PRO A 12 -0.28 19.53 -10.31
N GLY A 13 0.40 20.18 -11.24
CA GLY A 13 1.27 21.32 -10.93
C GLY A 13 1.82 21.99 -12.18
N GLU A 14 1.32 23.20 -12.46
CA GLU A 14 1.88 24.13 -13.44
C GLU A 14 3.37 24.37 -13.11
N GLY A 15 4.27 24.04 -14.05
CA GLY A 15 5.69 24.44 -13.97
C GLY A 15 6.75 23.33 -14.03
N ALA A 16 6.38 22.04 -14.05
CA ALA A 16 7.35 20.96 -14.30
C ALA A 16 7.48 20.68 -15.81
N SER A 17 8.71 20.60 -16.32
CA SER A 17 8.96 20.22 -17.72
C SER A 17 8.65 18.74 -17.95
N PRO A 18 8.37 18.29 -19.20
CA PRO A 18 8.16 16.89 -19.51
C PRO A 18 9.29 15.97 -19.00
N GLY A 19 10.54 16.42 -19.09
CA GLY A 19 11.69 15.68 -18.56
C GLY A 19 11.73 15.60 -17.03
N GLN A 20 11.24 16.62 -16.31
CA GLN A 20 11.11 16.56 -14.85
C GLN A 20 9.99 15.62 -14.41
N LEU A 21 8.91 15.51 -15.19
CA LEU A 21 7.81 14.58 -14.95
C LEU A 21 8.25 13.12 -15.19
N GLU A 22 8.93 12.87 -16.31
CA GLU A 22 9.48 11.55 -16.66
C GLU A 22 10.52 11.08 -15.63
N ALA A 23 11.43 11.97 -15.25
CA ALA A 23 12.44 11.71 -14.21
C ALA A 23 11.87 11.74 -12.78
N GLY A 24 10.62 12.17 -12.59
CA GLY A 24 9.99 12.31 -11.27
C GLY A 24 10.62 13.37 -10.35
N ASN A 25 11.43 14.29 -10.88
CA ASN A 25 12.20 15.30 -10.13
C ASN A 25 11.55 16.70 -10.19
N TYR A 26 10.32 16.79 -9.70
CA TYR A 26 9.56 18.03 -9.50
C TYR A 26 9.29 18.26 -8.01
N LYS A 27 8.91 19.49 -7.62
CA LYS A 27 8.67 19.85 -6.22
C LYS A 27 7.46 19.10 -5.67
N LYS A 28 7.71 18.04 -4.92
CA LYS A 28 6.68 17.23 -4.24
C LYS A 28 6.45 17.76 -2.82
N GLN A 29 5.24 17.57 -2.28
CA GLN A 29 5.03 17.79 -0.85
C GLN A 29 5.69 16.64 -0.08
N HIS A 30 6.46 16.96 0.96
CA HIS A 30 7.07 15.96 1.83
C HIS A 30 6.23 15.84 3.10
N ARG A 31 5.91 14.61 3.49
CA ARG A 31 5.16 14.31 4.71
C ARG A 31 5.85 13.20 5.48
N ARG A 32 5.93 13.34 6.80
CA ARG A 32 6.36 12.26 7.69
C ARG A 32 5.12 11.53 8.21
N PHE A 33 5.09 10.21 8.12
CA PHE A 33 4.00 9.37 8.63
C PHE A 33 4.58 8.25 9.50
N GLN A 34 4.33 8.32 10.81
CA GLN A 34 4.83 7.35 11.82
C GLN A 34 6.34 7.01 11.69
N GLY A 35 7.15 7.98 11.27
CA GLY A 35 8.60 7.82 11.10
C GLY A 35 9.07 7.55 9.66
N LEU A 36 8.16 7.27 8.73
CA LEU A 36 8.47 7.14 7.30
C LEU A 36 8.46 8.50 6.61
N ASP A 37 9.43 8.74 5.73
CA ASP A 37 9.46 9.92 4.86
C ASP A 37 8.73 9.61 3.55
N ILE A 38 7.71 10.41 3.24
CA ILE A 38 6.83 10.20 2.10
C ILE A 38 6.88 11.43 1.19
N SER A 39 7.07 11.20 -0.10
CA SER A 39 6.94 12.22 -1.14
C SER A 39 5.57 12.07 -1.80
N ILE A 40 4.73 13.10 -1.69
CA ILE A 40 3.38 13.16 -2.26
C ILE A 40 3.47 13.65 -3.70
N GLU A 41 3.00 12.82 -4.62
CA GLU A 41 2.95 13.12 -6.06
C GLU A 41 1.61 13.70 -6.47
N ASN A 42 0.52 13.16 -5.91
CA ASN A 42 -0.82 13.62 -6.17
C ASN A 42 -1.53 13.87 -4.82
N PRO A 43 -1.71 15.14 -4.42
CA PRO A 43 -2.47 15.48 -3.22
C PRO A 43 -3.92 15.01 -3.29
N LYS A 44 -4.56 14.80 -2.13
CA LYS A 44 -6.01 14.56 -2.06
C LYS A 44 -6.78 15.70 -2.72
N GLY A 45 -7.81 15.37 -3.48
CA GLY A 45 -8.65 16.29 -4.24
C GLY A 45 -8.10 16.64 -5.63
N SER A 46 -6.83 16.31 -5.89
CA SER A 46 -6.21 16.57 -7.19
C SER A 46 -6.63 15.55 -8.25
N VAL A 47 -6.20 15.76 -9.49
CA VAL A 47 -6.46 14.88 -10.61
C VAL A 47 -5.14 14.31 -11.11
N ARG A 48 -5.08 12.98 -11.19
CA ARG A 48 -3.97 12.20 -11.76
C ARG A 48 -4.38 11.77 -13.16
N SER A 49 -3.54 11.95 -14.16
CA SER A 49 -3.85 11.53 -15.55
C SER A 49 -2.64 10.97 -16.27
N GLY A 50 -2.88 10.17 -17.29
CA GLY A 50 -1.85 9.58 -18.12
C GLY A 50 -2.42 8.97 -19.40
N VAL A 51 -1.60 8.18 -20.09
CA VAL A 51 -1.99 7.39 -21.27
C VAL A 51 -1.60 5.95 -20.99
N ASP A 52 -2.51 5.01 -21.26
CA ASP A 52 -2.27 3.58 -21.07
C ASP A 52 -1.43 2.97 -22.21
N ARG A 53 -1.17 1.65 -22.13
CA ARG A 53 -0.37 0.94 -23.14
C ARG A 53 -1.03 0.90 -24.53
N ASP A 54 -2.35 0.99 -24.57
CA ASP A 54 -3.13 0.93 -25.80
C ASP A 54 -3.37 2.33 -26.39
N GLY A 55 -2.81 3.37 -25.77
CA GLY A 55 -2.88 4.76 -26.21
C GLY A 55 -4.11 5.51 -25.70
N HIS A 56 -4.90 4.93 -24.80
CA HIS A 56 -6.07 5.60 -24.24
C HIS A 56 -5.67 6.52 -23.09
N ALA A 57 -6.12 7.77 -23.15
CA ALA A 57 -5.97 8.70 -22.05
C ALA A 57 -6.87 8.28 -20.87
N TRP A 58 -6.32 8.34 -19.66
CA TRP A 58 -7.04 8.05 -18.42
C TRP A 58 -6.90 9.19 -17.42
N ARG A 59 -7.86 9.29 -16.50
CA ARG A 59 -7.89 10.34 -15.48
C ARG A 59 -8.61 9.87 -14.22
N THR A 60 -7.94 10.03 -13.08
CA THR A 60 -8.43 9.63 -11.76
C THR A 60 -8.50 10.84 -10.84
N LYS A 61 -9.65 11.07 -10.19
CA LYS A 61 -9.75 12.05 -9.10
C LYS A 61 -9.25 11.42 -7.81
N MET A 62 -8.24 12.02 -7.20
CA MET A 62 -7.59 11.48 -6.01
C MET A 62 -8.45 11.71 -4.76
N THR A 63 -9.11 10.66 -4.27
CA THR A 63 -9.86 10.71 -2.99
C THR A 63 -8.94 10.68 -1.76
N HIS A 64 -7.69 10.23 -1.94
CA HIS A 64 -6.64 10.15 -0.93
C HIS A 64 -5.32 10.67 -1.52
N ALA A 65 -4.42 11.15 -0.66
CA ALA A 65 -3.10 11.56 -1.13
C ALA A 65 -2.29 10.33 -1.54
N TYR A 66 -1.62 10.41 -2.69
CA TYR A 66 -0.81 9.36 -3.26
C TYR A 66 0.63 9.82 -3.46
N GLY A 67 1.56 8.91 -3.25
CA GLY A 67 2.99 9.14 -3.41
C GLY A 67 3.77 7.88 -3.11
N TYR A 68 5.00 8.03 -2.65
CA TYR A 68 5.90 6.89 -2.41
C TYR A 68 6.73 7.06 -1.14
N ILE A 69 7.14 5.93 -0.58
CA ILE A 69 7.95 5.82 0.63
C ILE A 69 9.42 5.95 0.25
N ARG A 70 10.08 7.01 0.73
CA ARG A 70 11.49 7.28 0.41
C ARG A 70 12.40 6.23 1.05
N GLY A 71 13.49 5.90 0.36
CA GLY A 71 14.46 4.92 0.85
C GLY A 71 13.95 3.47 0.79
N SER A 72 12.92 3.21 -0.02
CA SER A 72 12.44 1.88 -0.38
C SER A 72 12.67 1.63 -1.88
N LEU A 73 12.64 0.37 -2.31
CA LEU A 73 12.71 -0.02 -3.72
C LEU A 73 11.75 -1.17 -4.00
N GLY A 74 10.75 -0.92 -4.83
CA GLY A 74 9.78 -1.88 -5.33
C GLY A 74 10.38 -2.84 -6.35
N VAL A 75 9.67 -3.94 -6.63
CA VAL A 75 10.12 -4.95 -7.61
C VAL A 75 10.11 -4.43 -9.06
N ASP A 76 9.40 -3.33 -9.29
CA ASP A 76 9.29 -2.61 -10.55
C ASP A 76 10.47 -1.66 -10.80
N GLY A 77 11.31 -1.42 -9.80
CA GLY A 77 12.47 -0.54 -9.86
C GLY A 77 12.22 0.90 -9.42
N ASP A 78 10.99 1.25 -9.01
CA ASP A 78 10.63 2.54 -8.42
C ASP A 78 10.52 2.43 -6.89
N HIS A 79 10.27 3.54 -6.19
CA HIS A 79 10.00 3.48 -4.74
C HIS A 79 8.66 2.78 -4.48
N VAL A 80 8.49 2.18 -3.30
CA VAL A 80 7.21 1.56 -2.93
C VAL A 80 6.12 2.63 -2.79
N ASP A 81 5.06 2.46 -3.56
CA ASP A 81 3.92 3.35 -3.61
C ASP A 81 3.06 3.30 -2.35
N CYS A 82 2.43 4.42 -2.01
CA CYS A 82 1.53 4.50 -0.90
C CYS A 82 0.37 5.49 -1.08
N TYR A 83 -0.72 5.20 -0.38
CA TYR A 83 -1.85 6.08 -0.16
C TYR A 83 -1.95 6.45 1.32
N LEU A 84 -2.34 7.69 1.61
CA LEU A 84 -2.51 8.20 2.96
C LEU A 84 -3.98 8.44 3.29
N GLY A 85 -4.49 7.62 4.22
CA GLY A 85 -5.75 7.78 4.91
C GLY A 85 -5.71 8.82 6.04
N PRO A 86 -6.87 9.08 6.68
CA PRO A 86 -7.01 10.13 7.70
C PRO A 86 -6.44 9.75 9.08
N GLU A 87 -6.28 8.46 9.39
CA GLU A 87 -5.89 7.97 10.72
C GLU A 87 -4.35 8.02 10.89
N ALA A 88 -3.82 9.10 11.47
CA ALA A 88 -2.37 9.31 11.56
C ALA A 88 -1.63 8.20 12.35
N GLU A 89 -2.29 7.65 13.36
CA GLU A 89 -1.73 6.64 14.28
C GLU A 89 -2.31 5.23 14.04
N ALA A 90 -2.85 4.95 12.85
CA ALA A 90 -3.34 3.61 12.52
C ALA A 90 -2.23 2.58 12.75
N PRO A 91 -2.47 1.53 13.56
CA PRO A 91 -1.41 0.62 13.98
C PRO A 91 -1.05 -0.43 12.91
N ILE A 92 -1.85 -0.54 11.85
CA ILE A 92 -1.73 -1.55 10.80
C ILE A 92 -1.48 -0.85 9.46
N ALA A 93 -0.52 -1.36 8.69
CA ALA A 93 -0.38 -1.10 7.26
C ALA A 93 -1.10 -2.21 6.48
N TYR A 94 -1.82 -1.83 5.43
CA TYR A 94 -2.42 -2.78 4.49
C TYR A 94 -1.70 -2.68 3.14
N ILE A 95 -1.13 -3.77 2.66
CA ILE A 95 -0.34 -3.81 1.43
C ILE A 95 -1.15 -4.54 0.37
N VAL A 96 -1.56 -3.81 -0.67
CA VAL A 96 -2.19 -4.40 -1.85
C VAL A 96 -1.11 -4.94 -2.77
N HIS A 97 -1.09 -6.26 -2.98
CA HIS A 97 -0.20 -6.90 -3.96
C HIS A 97 -0.85 -6.83 -5.34
N GLN A 98 -0.73 -5.68 -6.00
CA GLN A 98 -1.40 -5.39 -7.26
C GLN A 98 -1.09 -6.45 -8.33
N ARG A 99 -2.12 -6.79 -9.09
CA ARG A 99 -2.00 -7.70 -10.24
C ARG A 99 -1.60 -6.97 -11.50
N LYS A 100 -0.87 -7.67 -12.36
CA LYS A 100 -0.38 -7.13 -13.63
C LYS A 100 -1.51 -7.05 -14.66
N ALA A 101 -1.70 -5.88 -15.26
CA ALA A 101 -2.69 -5.67 -16.31
C ALA A 101 -2.56 -6.69 -17.44
N GLY A 102 -3.65 -7.39 -17.76
CA GLY A 102 -3.69 -8.44 -18.78
C GLY A 102 -3.01 -9.77 -18.40
N LYS A 103 -2.43 -9.87 -17.19
CA LYS A 103 -1.90 -11.10 -16.59
C LYS A 103 -2.34 -11.17 -15.13
N TRP A 104 -3.65 -11.32 -14.92
CA TRP A 104 -4.30 -11.19 -13.61
C TRP A 104 -3.89 -12.24 -12.58
N ASP A 105 -3.20 -13.30 -13.00
CA ASP A 105 -2.55 -14.30 -12.15
C ASP A 105 -1.14 -13.89 -11.67
N ARG A 106 -0.60 -12.80 -12.21
CA ARG A 106 0.76 -12.32 -11.93
C ARG A 106 0.75 -11.08 -11.06
N TYR A 107 1.65 -11.09 -10.09
CA TYR A 107 2.02 -9.93 -9.30
C TYR A 107 2.73 -8.87 -10.14
N ASP A 108 2.46 -7.60 -9.85
CA ASP A 108 3.09 -6.44 -10.49
C ASP A 108 3.94 -5.65 -9.50
N GLU A 109 3.31 -5.10 -8.46
CA GLU A 109 3.91 -4.17 -7.50
C GLU A 109 3.11 -4.14 -6.18
N ASP A 110 3.70 -3.54 -5.14
CA ASP A 110 3.04 -3.30 -3.86
C ASP A 110 2.53 -1.86 -3.78
N LYS A 111 1.25 -1.69 -3.42
CA LYS A 111 0.69 -0.38 -3.04
C LYS A 111 0.26 -0.39 -1.59
N VAL A 112 0.89 0.47 -0.80
CA VAL A 112 0.71 0.50 0.65
C VAL A 112 -0.39 1.47 1.04
N MET A 113 -1.36 1.01 1.79
CA MET A 113 -2.45 1.80 2.35
C MET A 113 -2.12 2.11 3.81
N LEU A 114 -1.70 3.34 4.08
CA LEU A 114 -1.35 3.83 5.43
C LEU A 114 -2.46 4.70 5.99
N GLY A 115 -2.75 4.56 7.29
CA GLY A 115 -3.73 5.43 7.97
C GLY A 115 -5.19 5.09 7.69
N PHE A 116 -5.50 3.81 7.53
CA PHE A 116 -6.86 3.28 7.39
C PHE A 116 -7.25 2.44 8.61
N GLY A 117 -8.51 2.52 9.04
CA GLY A 117 -8.98 1.84 10.25
C GLY A 117 -9.17 0.34 10.07
N SER A 118 -9.42 -0.12 8.83
CA SER A 118 -9.62 -1.54 8.50
C SER A 118 -9.11 -1.91 7.11
N GLU A 119 -9.01 -3.22 6.86
CA GLU A 119 -8.68 -3.75 5.53
C GLU A 119 -9.75 -3.36 4.50
N GLU A 120 -11.03 -3.36 4.88
CA GLU A 120 -12.14 -2.98 4.00
C GLU A 120 -12.06 -1.50 3.58
N GLU A 121 -11.69 -0.61 4.50
CA GLU A 121 -11.48 0.81 4.19
C GLU A 121 -10.29 1.01 3.25
N ALA A 122 -9.17 0.32 3.52
CA ALA A 122 -7.99 0.35 2.67
C ALA A 122 -8.31 -0.20 1.26
N LYS A 123 -9.01 -1.32 1.16
CA LYS A 123 -9.46 -1.92 -0.10
C LYS A 123 -10.36 -0.98 -0.89
N ARG A 124 -11.36 -0.37 -0.24
CA ARG A 124 -12.25 0.60 -0.88
C ARG A 124 -11.47 1.80 -1.40
N ALA A 125 -10.57 2.35 -0.57
CA ALA A 125 -9.75 3.49 -0.96
C ALA A 125 -8.85 3.16 -2.17
N TYR A 126 -8.28 1.95 -2.24
CA TYR A 126 -7.54 1.49 -3.41
C TYR A 126 -8.46 1.43 -4.65
N LEU A 127 -9.60 0.75 -4.54
CA LEU A 127 -10.53 0.57 -5.67
C LEU A 127 -11.10 1.89 -6.20
N ASP A 128 -11.27 2.91 -5.35
CA ASP A 128 -11.71 4.25 -5.77
C ASP A 128 -10.76 4.93 -6.78
N HIS A 129 -9.51 4.44 -6.91
CA HIS A 129 -8.52 4.98 -7.87
C HIS A 129 -8.33 4.14 -9.13
N TYR A 130 -9.10 3.05 -9.30
CA TYR A 130 -9.00 2.15 -10.45
C TYR A 130 -10.37 1.91 -11.10
N ASP A 131 -10.43 2.04 -12.42
CA ASP A 131 -11.64 1.73 -13.18
C ASP A 131 -11.86 0.21 -13.35
N ASP A 132 -10.80 -0.58 -13.13
CA ASP A 132 -10.84 -2.04 -13.24
C ASP A 132 -10.50 -2.69 -11.89
N PRO A 133 -11.46 -3.32 -11.20
CA PRO A 133 -11.21 -3.93 -9.90
C PRO A 133 -10.28 -5.16 -9.97
N ARG A 134 -9.97 -5.69 -11.16
CA ARG A 134 -9.06 -6.83 -11.32
C ARG A 134 -7.61 -6.52 -10.95
N PHE A 135 -7.23 -5.24 -10.92
CA PHE A 135 -5.93 -4.79 -10.39
C PHE A 135 -5.75 -5.16 -8.91
N LEU A 136 -6.84 -5.21 -8.14
CA LEU A 136 -6.80 -5.64 -6.75
C LEU A 136 -6.35 -7.10 -6.66
N GLY A 137 -5.17 -7.31 -6.09
CA GLY A 137 -4.69 -8.63 -5.66
C GLY A 137 -4.90 -8.89 -4.17
N PRO A 138 -4.23 -9.91 -3.61
CA PRO A 138 -4.28 -10.18 -2.18
C PRO A 138 -3.80 -8.98 -1.36
N ILE A 139 -4.38 -8.80 -0.18
CA ILE A 139 -3.97 -7.77 0.77
C ILE A 139 -3.24 -8.46 1.93
N THR A 140 -2.08 -7.93 2.28
CA THR A 140 -1.39 -8.30 3.53
C THR A 140 -1.60 -7.19 4.56
N ALA A 141 -2.11 -7.54 5.74
CA ALA A 141 -2.14 -6.66 6.89
C ALA A 141 -0.97 -6.98 7.84
N MET A 142 -0.26 -5.96 8.33
CA MET A 142 0.77 -6.15 9.36
C MET A 142 0.95 -4.93 10.26
N PRO A 143 1.46 -5.11 11.49
CA PRO A 143 1.78 -3.98 12.39
C PRO A 143 2.75 -2.98 11.74
N MET A 144 2.55 -1.69 12.04
CA MET A 144 3.36 -0.60 11.48
C MET A 144 4.86 -0.74 11.75
N ASP A 145 5.25 -1.27 12.92
CA ASP A 145 6.67 -1.49 13.24
C ASP A 145 7.30 -2.56 12.33
N GLU A 146 6.62 -3.70 12.15
CA GLU A 146 7.04 -4.74 11.21
C GLU A 146 7.09 -4.22 9.77
N PHE A 147 6.08 -3.43 9.38
CA PHE A 147 6.01 -2.84 8.05
C PHE A 147 7.19 -1.90 7.77
N LYS A 148 7.52 -0.99 8.69
CA LYS A 148 8.62 -0.03 8.56
C LYS A 148 9.95 -0.74 8.31
N GLU A 149 10.25 -1.78 9.08
CA GLU A 149 11.46 -2.58 8.90
C GLU A 149 11.50 -3.24 7.52
N LYS A 150 10.38 -3.85 7.09
CA LYS A 150 10.32 -4.56 5.81
C LYS A 150 10.42 -3.62 4.62
N VAL A 151 9.65 -2.53 4.60
CA VAL A 151 9.63 -1.60 3.46
C VAL A 151 10.96 -0.90 3.26
N LEU A 152 11.69 -0.57 4.34
CA LEU A 152 13.02 0.02 4.22
C LEU A 152 14.07 -1.00 3.78
N SER A 153 13.91 -2.27 4.20
CA SER A 153 14.81 -3.34 3.74
C SER A 153 14.66 -3.68 2.25
N THR A 154 13.60 -3.22 1.57
CA THR A 154 13.45 -3.46 0.13
C THR A 154 14.47 -2.68 -0.69
N ARG A 155 15.03 -1.58 -0.15
CA ARG A 155 16.10 -0.82 -0.81
C ARG A 155 17.27 -1.69 -1.25
N GLU A 156 17.72 -2.57 -0.37
CA GLU A 156 18.85 -3.47 -0.62
C GLU A 156 18.40 -4.73 -1.38
N ARG A 157 17.17 -5.19 -1.13
CA ARG A 157 16.63 -6.43 -1.69
C ARG A 157 15.14 -6.26 -2.05
N PRO A 158 14.84 -5.71 -3.25
CA PRO A 158 13.47 -5.51 -3.70
C PRO A 158 12.71 -6.82 -3.75
N ARG A 159 11.53 -6.85 -3.11
CA ARG A 159 10.66 -8.02 -3.01
C ARG A 159 9.27 -7.60 -2.59
N MET A 160 8.30 -8.47 -2.88
CA MET A 160 6.95 -8.36 -2.31
C MET A 160 7.01 -8.36 -0.77
N ILE A 161 6.35 -7.38 -0.17
CA ILE A 161 6.29 -7.15 1.28
C ILE A 161 5.26 -8.11 1.90
N LYS A 162 5.73 -9.23 2.42
CA LYS A 162 4.89 -10.23 3.09
C LYS A 162 5.02 -10.15 4.61
N ALA A 163 3.94 -10.45 5.33
CA ALA A 163 3.99 -10.68 6.77
C ALA A 163 4.96 -11.84 7.06
N ALA A 164 5.59 -11.82 8.24
CA ALA A 164 6.40 -12.96 8.68
C ALA A 164 5.54 -14.25 8.71
N VAL A 165 6.05 -15.33 8.12
CA VAL A 165 5.39 -16.65 8.16
C VAL A 165 5.68 -17.29 9.53
N GLY A 166 4.71 -17.23 10.46
CA GLY A 166 4.71 -17.89 11.79
C GLY A 166 5.18 -16.97 12.94
N PHE A 167 4.36 -16.64 13.95
CA PHE A 167 4.07 -17.51 15.11
C PHE A 167 2.88 -16.96 15.96
N PHE A 168 1.67 -16.85 15.42
CA PHE A 168 0.49 -16.71 16.32
C PHE A 168 0.07 -18.08 16.85
N ARG A 169 0.84 -18.65 17.79
CA ARG A 169 0.33 -19.71 18.67
C ARG A 169 -0.43 -19.05 19.81
N GLY A 170 -1.74 -18.85 19.61
CA GLY A 170 -2.63 -18.34 20.64
C GLY A 170 -2.49 -19.16 21.92
N LYS A 171 -2.13 -18.53 23.03
CA LYS A 171 -2.31 -19.12 24.37
C LYS A 171 -3.81 -19.16 24.65
N GLY A 172 -4.43 -20.30 24.39
CA GLY A 172 -5.73 -20.63 24.94
C GLY A 172 -5.67 -20.55 26.46
N ARG A 173 -6.58 -19.77 27.05
CA ARG A 173 -6.79 -19.73 28.49
C ARG A 173 -7.34 -21.10 28.91
N GLU A 174 -6.62 -21.82 29.76
CA GLU A 174 -7.15 -22.99 30.46
C GLU A 174 -8.30 -22.54 31.36
N ALA A 175 -9.51 -22.97 31.04
CA ALA A 175 -10.64 -22.89 31.96
C ALA A 175 -10.58 -24.14 32.86
N GLY A 176 -10.20 -23.93 34.11
CA GLY A 176 -10.14 -24.98 35.13
C GLY A 176 -11.51 -25.61 35.39
N GLU A 177 -11.56 -26.93 35.25
CA GLU A 177 -12.73 -27.75 35.57
C GLU A 177 -12.82 -27.91 37.09
N ARG A 178 -13.80 -27.23 37.71
CA ARG A 178 -14.16 -27.44 39.11
C ARG A 178 -15.08 -28.65 39.22
N THR A 179 -14.55 -29.78 39.68
CA THR A 179 -15.35 -30.95 40.08
C THR A 179 -16.04 -30.68 41.41
N TYR A 180 -17.37 -30.67 41.41
CA TYR A 180 -18.18 -30.67 42.64
C TYR A 180 -18.39 -32.11 43.10
N LYS A 181 -17.85 -32.46 44.27
CA LYS A 181 -18.19 -33.69 45.00
C LYS A 181 -19.59 -33.52 45.60
N VAL A 182 -20.57 -34.30 45.14
CA VAL A 182 -21.83 -34.48 45.87
C VAL A 182 -21.62 -35.58 46.90
N SER A 183 -21.69 -35.18 48.18
CA SER A 183 -21.81 -36.08 49.32
C SER A 183 -23.28 -36.18 49.68
N SER A 184 -23.89 -37.35 49.53
CA SER A 184 -25.14 -37.69 50.20
C SER A 184 -24.96 -39.02 50.93
N ARG A 185 -24.83 -38.91 52.26
CA ARG A 185 -25.14 -39.98 53.20
C ARG A 185 -26.66 -40.14 53.26
N SER A 186 -27.14 -41.37 53.20
CA SER A 186 -28.15 -41.99 54.09
C SER A 186 -28.23 -43.46 53.72
#